data_AF-A0A6N8KXG9-F1
#
_entry.id   AF-A0A6N8KXG9-F1
#
_cell.length_a   1.000
_cell.length_b   1.000
_cell.length_c   1.000
_cell.angle_alpha   90.00
_cell.angle_beta   90.00
_cell.angle_gamma   90.00
#
_symmetry.space_group_name_H-M   'P 1'
#
loop_
_entity.id
_entity.type
_entity.pdbx_description
1 polymer ?
#
loop_
_entity_poly.entity_id
_entity_poly.type
_entity_poly.pdbx_seq_one_letter_code
_entity_poly.pdbx_strand_id
1 'polypeptide(L)'
;MNKPTLQDFFESLAFNLSTPMRYSCVVSNCLEVERAKYFDELLNNHLEIVKVPAFASPKELVDFLKAHHNLVLYFEDEILSKRIEYIRLLEGAICANDLGKPWFVTYEGDNFVFKGKIIIASRLSKEELKKREQLHYILRDSIVL
;
A
#
# COMPACT_ATOMS: atom_id res chain seq x y z
N MET A 1 27.29 5.67 12.04
CA MET A 1 25.82 5.57 12.07
C MET A 1 25.47 4.10 12.14
N ASN A 2 24.72 3.66 13.15
CA ASN A 2 24.21 2.29 13.22
C ASN A 2 23.24 2.06 12.07
N LYS A 3 23.28 0.88 11.45
CA LYS A 3 22.29 0.50 10.45
C LYS A 3 20.93 0.33 11.15
N PRO A 4 19.84 0.89 10.61
CA PRO A 4 18.51 0.67 11.16
C PRO A 4 18.18 -0.83 11.16
N THR A 5 17.59 -1.28 12.27
CA THR A 5 17.15 -2.65 12.51
C THR A 5 15.75 -2.87 11.93
N LEU A 6 15.33 -4.14 11.85
CA LEU A 6 13.97 -4.47 11.42
C LEU A 6 12.90 -3.84 12.34
N GLN A 7 13.17 -3.83 13.64
CA GLN A 7 12.31 -3.18 14.63
C GLN A 7 12.16 -1.67 14.35
N ASP A 8 13.27 -0.96 14.09
CA ASP A 8 13.23 0.48 13.79
C ASP A 8 12.33 0.78 12.56
N PHE A 9 12.29 -0.12 11.58
CA PHE A 9 11.42 0.03 10.41
C PHE A 9 9.94 -0.11 10.74
N PHE A 10 9.57 -1.09 11.57
CA PHE A 10 8.18 -1.28 11.98
C PHE A 10 7.69 -0.21 12.95
N GLU A 11 8.56 0.30 13.84
CA GLU A 11 8.26 1.45 14.69
C GLU A 11 8.02 2.71 13.85
N SER A 12 8.85 2.94 12.81
CA SER A 12 8.63 4.03 11.85
C SER A 12 7.32 3.87 11.09
N LEU A 13 6.97 2.64 10.67
CA LEU A 13 5.69 2.35 10.02
C LEU A 13 4.52 2.69 10.97
N ALA A 14 4.53 2.20 12.20
CA ALA A 14 3.51 2.50 13.20
C ALA A 14 3.36 4.00 13.46
N PHE A 15 4.49 4.72 13.59
CA PHE A 15 4.48 6.18 13.71
C PHE A 15 3.80 6.83 12.51
N ASN A 16 4.17 6.48 11.28
CA ASN A 16 3.56 7.04 10.08
C ASN A 16 2.05 6.74 10.00
N LEU A 17 1.62 5.55 10.42
CA LEU A 17 0.19 5.21 10.52
C LEU A 17 -0.55 6.07 11.53
N SER A 18 0.09 6.53 12.61
CA SER A 18 -0.51 7.45 13.59
C SER A 18 -0.62 8.90 13.07
N THR A 19 0.19 9.29 12.08
CA THR A 19 0.18 10.66 11.57
C THR A 19 -1.04 10.93 10.69
N PRO A 20 -1.67 12.12 10.76
CA PRO A 20 -2.83 12.46 9.93
C PRO A 20 -2.42 12.88 8.51
N MET A 21 -1.51 12.13 7.88
CA MET A 21 -1.01 12.36 6.53
C MET A 21 -1.22 11.12 5.66
N ARG A 22 -1.39 11.33 4.35
CA ARG A 22 -1.40 10.20 3.40
C ARG A 22 -0.07 9.47 3.48
N TYR A 23 -0.15 8.15 3.45
CA TYR A 23 1.02 7.30 3.58
C TYR A 23 0.80 6.00 2.83
N SER A 24 1.84 5.54 2.15
CA SER A 24 1.84 4.33 1.36
C SER A 24 3.14 3.55 1.59
N CYS A 25 3.04 2.26 1.89
CA CYS A 25 4.21 1.40 2.01
C CYS A 25 4.01 0.04 1.36
N VAL A 26 5.13 -0.53 0.93
CA VAL A 26 5.24 -1.91 0.46
C VAL A 26 6.21 -2.63 1.38
N VAL A 27 5.73 -3.63 2.11
CA VAL A 27 6.54 -4.52 2.93
C VAL A 27 7.02 -5.66 2.03
N SER A 28 8.26 -5.56 1.54
CA SER A 28 8.88 -6.58 0.70
C SER A 28 9.37 -7.78 1.53
N ASN A 29 9.53 -8.93 0.88
CA ASN A 29 9.89 -10.20 1.51
C ASN A 29 9.01 -10.55 2.72
N CYS A 30 7.70 -10.30 2.65
CA CYS A 30 6.81 -10.44 3.81
C CYS A 30 6.66 -11.89 4.34
N LEU A 31 7.16 -12.89 3.61
CA LEU A 31 7.19 -14.30 4.04
C LEU A 31 8.44 -14.66 4.87
N GLU A 32 9.44 -13.78 4.95
CA GLU A 32 10.57 -14.00 5.85
C GLU A 32 10.05 -14.05 7.29
N VAL A 33 10.34 -15.13 8.01
CA VAL A 33 9.76 -15.44 9.34
C VAL A 33 9.84 -14.25 10.30
N GLU A 34 10.98 -13.56 10.33
CA GLU A 34 11.18 -12.42 11.21
C GLU A 34 10.29 -11.23 10.81
N ARG A 35 10.24 -10.89 9.51
CA ARG A 35 9.37 -9.81 8.96
C ARG A 35 7.90 -10.12 9.16
N ALA A 36 7.49 -11.37 8.91
CA ALA A 36 6.13 -11.82 9.12
C ALA A 36 5.69 -11.61 10.57
N LYS A 37 6.55 -11.98 11.54
CA LYS A 37 6.27 -11.78 12.96
C LYS A 37 6.03 -10.31 13.32
N TYR A 38 6.92 -9.41 12.90
CA TYR A 38 6.76 -7.98 13.18
C TYR A 38 5.52 -7.39 12.48
N PHE A 39 5.23 -7.85 11.27
CA PHE A 39 4.06 -7.39 10.53
C PHE A 39 2.75 -7.87 11.15
N ASP A 40 2.70 -9.12 11.60
CA ASP A 40 1.55 -9.65 12.34
C ASP A 40 1.35 -8.90 13.66
N GLU A 41 2.43 -8.59 14.38
CA GLU A 41 2.36 -7.76 15.59
C GLU A 41 1.82 -6.36 15.30
N LEU A 42 2.28 -5.71 14.22
CA LEU A 42 1.74 -4.43 13.77
C LEU A 42 0.23 -4.52 13.49
N LEU A 43 -0.22 -5.51 12.72
CA LEU A 43 -1.64 -5.68 12.40
C LEU A 43 -2.51 -5.94 13.64
N ASN A 44 -1.99 -6.70 14.61
CA ASN A 44 -2.70 -6.97 15.86
C ASN A 44 -2.80 -5.74 16.79
N ASN A 45 -1.81 -4.84 16.72
CA ASN A 45 -1.79 -3.61 17.51
C ASN A 45 -2.57 -2.46 16.87
N HIS A 46 -2.91 -2.57 15.58
CA HIS A 46 -3.60 -1.55 14.80
C HIS A 46 -4.91 -2.11 14.20
N LEU A 47 -5.91 -2.32 15.06
CA LEU A 47 -7.22 -2.87 14.69
C LEU A 47 -8.02 -1.97 13.72
N GLU A 48 -7.61 -0.70 13.57
CA GLU A 48 -8.16 0.23 12.59
C GLU A 48 -7.75 -0.10 11.14
N ILE A 49 -6.75 -0.98 10.95
CA ILE A 49 -6.31 -1.41 9.61
C ILE A 49 -7.35 -2.35 9.02
N VAL A 50 -7.95 -1.94 7.91
CA VAL A 50 -8.91 -2.75 7.18
C VAL A 50 -8.15 -3.67 6.23
N LYS A 51 -8.18 -4.97 6.52
CA LYS A 51 -7.70 -5.99 5.59
C LYS A 51 -8.59 -6.00 4.35
N VAL A 52 -7.98 -5.79 3.20
CA VAL A 52 -8.67 -5.74 1.92
C VAL A 52 -8.94 -7.16 1.42
N PRO A 53 -10.18 -7.50 1.02
CA PRO A 53 -10.49 -8.81 0.47
C PRO A 53 -9.93 -8.98 -0.95
N ALA A 54 -9.91 -10.22 -1.44
CA ALA A 54 -9.66 -10.47 -2.85
C ALA A 54 -10.86 -10.00 -3.69
N PHE A 55 -10.58 -9.28 -4.78
CA PHE A 55 -11.61 -8.80 -5.71
C PHE A 55 -11.62 -9.59 -7.00
N ALA A 56 -12.81 -9.93 -7.49
CA ALA A 56 -13.01 -10.60 -8.76
C ALA A 56 -12.93 -9.62 -9.95
N SER A 57 -13.20 -8.34 -9.70
CA SER A 57 -13.20 -7.29 -10.74
C SER A 57 -12.54 -5.98 -10.28
N PRO A 58 -12.02 -5.14 -11.20
CA PRO A 58 -11.54 -3.80 -10.87
C PRO A 58 -12.64 -2.90 -10.30
N LYS A 59 -13.89 -3.09 -10.73
CA LYS A 59 -15.04 -2.37 -10.23
C LYS A 59 -15.24 -2.58 -8.71
N GLU A 60 -15.13 -3.83 -8.24
CA GLU A 60 -15.21 -4.12 -6.81
C GLU A 60 -14.11 -3.42 -6.00
N LEU A 61 -12.88 -3.35 -6.54
CA LEU A 61 -11.79 -2.60 -5.92
C LEU A 61 -12.13 -1.10 -5.84
N VAL A 62 -12.66 -0.50 -6.90
CA VAL A 62 -13.08 0.91 -6.93
C VAL A 62 -14.13 1.17 -5.86
N ASP A 63 -15.20 0.37 -5.85
CA ASP A 63 -16.32 0.52 -4.92
C ASP A 63 -15.81 0.39 -3.47
N PHE A 64 -14.89 -0.54 -3.21
CA PHE A 64 -14.25 -0.70 -1.90
C PHE A 64 -13.36 0.49 -1.51
N LEU A 65 -12.50 0.96 -2.41
CA LEU A 65 -11.62 2.12 -2.17
C LEU A 65 -12.45 3.38 -1.88
N LYS A 66 -13.60 3.55 -2.55
CA LYS A 66 -14.51 4.67 -2.35
C LYS A 66 -15.19 4.62 -0.98
N ALA A 67 -15.66 3.44 -0.57
CA ALA A 67 -16.28 3.23 0.74
C ALA A 67 -15.32 3.46 1.91
N HIS A 68 -14.03 3.16 1.72
CA HIS A 68 -12.99 3.24 2.77
C HIS A 68 -11.94 4.31 2.46
N HIS A 69 -12.31 5.36 1.74
CA HIS A 69 -11.39 6.32 1.15
C HIS A 69 -10.54 7.13 2.14
N ASN A 70 -10.85 7.08 3.43
CA ASN A 70 -10.19 7.78 4.52
C ASN A 70 -9.58 6.83 5.57
N LEU A 71 -9.57 5.52 5.33
CA LEU A 71 -9.08 4.52 6.27
C LEU A 71 -7.68 4.03 5.92
N VAL A 72 -7.09 3.22 6.81
CA VAL A 72 -5.86 2.47 6.54
C VAL A 72 -6.24 1.14 5.92
N LEU A 73 -5.76 0.88 4.70
CA LEU A 73 -6.05 -0.34 3.96
C LEU A 73 -4.81 -1.21 3.86
N TYR A 74 -4.98 -2.50 4.12
CA TYR A 74 -3.93 -3.51 3.97
C TYR A 74 -4.24 -4.48 2.83
N PHE A 75 -3.39 -4.51 1.82
CA PHE A 75 -3.46 -5.45 0.70
C PHE A 75 -2.41 -6.56 0.82
N GLU A 76 -2.83 -7.78 0.48
CA GLU A 76 -1.94 -8.92 0.30
C GLU A 76 -1.26 -8.90 -1.09
N ASP A 77 -0.17 -9.66 -1.20
CA ASP A 77 0.79 -9.69 -2.33
C ASP A 77 0.16 -9.80 -3.71
N GLU A 78 -0.96 -10.51 -3.81
CA GLU A 78 -1.61 -10.78 -5.08
C GLU A 78 -2.02 -9.50 -5.82
N ILE A 79 -2.29 -8.39 -5.12
CA ILE A 79 -2.77 -7.16 -5.75
C ILE A 79 -1.76 -6.58 -6.76
N LEU A 80 -0.45 -6.72 -6.48
CA LEU A 80 0.63 -6.20 -7.33
C LEU A 80 0.89 -7.07 -8.56
N SER A 81 0.25 -8.25 -8.61
CA SER A 81 0.35 -9.20 -9.72
C SER A 81 -0.96 -9.30 -10.53
N LYS A 82 -2.00 -8.52 -10.17
CA LYS A 82 -3.24 -8.45 -10.94
C LYS A 82 -3.04 -7.72 -12.28
N ARG A 83 -4.10 -7.75 -13.10
CA ARG A 83 -4.17 -7.03 -14.37
C ARG A 83 -3.92 -5.53 -14.17
N ILE A 84 -3.45 -4.87 -15.22
CA ILE A 84 -3.02 -3.47 -15.20
C ILE A 84 -4.10 -2.50 -14.67
N GLU A 85 -5.38 -2.82 -14.84
CA GLU A 85 -6.50 -2.02 -14.34
C GLU A 85 -6.48 -1.90 -12.81
N TYR A 86 -6.15 -2.97 -12.08
CA TYR A 86 -6.03 -2.92 -10.62
C TYR A 86 -4.85 -2.04 -10.19
N ILE A 87 -3.74 -2.13 -10.93
CA ILE A 87 -2.55 -1.33 -10.67
C ILE A 87 -2.85 0.15 -10.89
N ARG A 88 -3.53 0.53 -11.97
CA ARG A 88 -3.95 1.92 -12.23
C ARG A 88 -4.88 2.47 -11.14
N LEU A 89 -5.76 1.64 -10.59
CA LEU A 89 -6.61 2.03 -9.47
C LEU A 89 -5.79 2.30 -8.21
N LEU A 90 -4.79 1.45 -7.92
CA LEU A 90 -3.85 1.67 -6.83
C LEU A 90 -2.98 2.91 -7.06
N GLU A 91 -2.51 3.17 -8.28
CA GLU A 91 -1.79 4.40 -8.62
C GLU A 91 -2.63 5.64 -8.27
N GLY A 92 -3.91 5.65 -8.63
CA GLY A 92 -4.83 6.72 -8.24
C GLY A 92 -4.97 6.89 -6.73
N ALA A 93 -4.89 5.79 -5.97
CA ALA A 93 -5.04 5.81 -4.52
C ALA A 93 -3.74 6.19 -3.78
N ILE A 94 -2.58 5.86 -4.35
CA ILE A 94 -1.25 6.00 -3.75
C ILE A 94 -0.59 7.31 -4.19
N CYS A 95 -0.58 7.56 -5.49
CA CYS A 95 0.35 8.53 -6.07
C CYS A 95 -0.05 9.99 -5.81
N ALA A 96 0.95 10.84 -5.99
CA ALA A 96 0.81 12.28 -6.00
C ALA A 96 1.54 12.88 -7.21
N ASN A 97 1.15 14.09 -7.59
CA ASN A 97 1.93 14.87 -8.55
C ASN A 97 3.12 15.57 -7.89
N ASP A 98 3.95 16.24 -8.68
CA ASP A 98 5.17 16.92 -8.20
C ASP A 98 4.89 18.06 -7.20
N LEU A 99 3.64 18.51 -7.11
CA LEU A 99 3.17 19.51 -6.13
C LEU A 99 2.61 18.86 -4.85
N GLY A 100 2.74 17.55 -4.70
CA GLY A 100 2.19 16.78 -3.57
C GLY A 100 0.67 16.62 -3.59
N LYS A 101 -0.01 16.96 -4.69
CA LYS A 101 -1.46 16.78 -4.79
C LYS A 101 -1.78 15.32 -5.13
N PRO A 102 -2.74 14.69 -4.42
CA PRO A 102 -3.20 13.33 -4.73
C PRO A 102 -3.65 13.18 -6.17
N TRP A 103 -3.36 12.02 -6.76
CA TRP A 103 -4.05 11.58 -7.97
C TRP A 103 -5.52 11.24 -7.67
N PHE A 104 -6.31 11.13 -8.73
CA PHE A 104 -7.67 10.61 -8.63
C PHE A 104 -7.66 9.11 -8.90
N VAL A 105 -8.43 8.36 -8.13
CA VAL A 105 -8.85 7.02 -8.52
C VAL A 105 -9.92 7.19 -9.59
N THR A 106 -9.65 6.70 -10.80
CA THR A 106 -10.51 6.86 -11.97
C THR A 106 -10.98 5.51 -12.51
N TYR A 107 -12.29 5.34 -12.68
CA TYR A 107 -12.87 4.15 -13.31
C TYR A 107 -14.16 4.50 -14.03
N GLU A 108 -14.25 4.22 -15.34
CA GLU A 108 -15.46 4.39 -16.17
C GLU A 108 -16.17 5.75 -15.99
N GLY A 109 -15.41 6.83 -15.79
CA GLY A 109 -15.93 8.20 -15.63
C GLY A 109 -16.19 8.64 -14.18
N ASP A 110 -16.16 7.72 -13.21
CA ASP A 110 -16.16 8.07 -11.79
C ASP A 110 -14.74 8.44 -11.32
N ASN A 111 -14.64 9.47 -10.48
CA ASN A 111 -13.39 10.01 -9.97
C ASN A 111 -13.53 10.40 -8.51
N PHE A 112 -12.59 9.96 -7.66
CA PHE A 112 -12.50 10.42 -6.29
C PHE A 112 -11.05 10.46 -5.80
N VAL A 113 -10.83 11.22 -4.72
CA VAL A 113 -9.53 11.27 -4.04
C VAL A 113 -9.53 10.31 -2.87
N PHE A 114 -8.59 9.36 -2.89
CA PHE A 114 -8.28 8.53 -1.74
C PHE A 114 -7.39 9.30 -0.77
N LYS A 115 -7.89 9.52 0.45
CA LYS A 115 -7.24 10.28 1.52
C LYS A 115 -6.66 9.39 2.62
N GLY A 116 -6.93 8.09 2.55
CA GLY A 116 -6.48 7.09 3.51
C GLY A 116 -4.99 6.76 3.38
N LYS A 117 -4.62 5.62 3.97
CA LYS A 117 -3.28 5.05 3.93
C LYS A 117 -3.32 3.67 3.31
N ILE A 118 -2.24 3.26 2.65
CA ILE A 118 -2.14 1.95 1.99
C ILE A 118 -0.88 1.22 2.47
N ILE A 119 -1.08 -0.02 2.90
CA ILE A 119 -0.03 -0.98 3.23
C ILE A 119 -0.18 -2.13 2.25
N ILE A 120 0.92 -2.54 1.61
CA ILE A 120 0.93 -3.69 0.70
C ILE A 120 2.00 -4.66 1.18
N ALA A 121 1.63 -5.88 1.55
CA ALA A 121 2.60 -6.92 1.80
C ALA A 121 2.96 -7.61 0.49
N SER A 122 4.24 -7.77 0.20
CA SER A 122 4.74 -8.39 -1.04
C SER A 122 5.67 -9.54 -0.71
N ARG A 123 5.51 -10.67 -1.40
CA ARG A 123 6.42 -11.82 -1.29
C ARG A 123 7.74 -11.56 -2.01
N LEU A 124 7.73 -10.64 -2.96
CA LEU A 124 8.88 -10.26 -3.77
C LEU A 124 9.84 -9.37 -2.99
N SER A 125 11.11 -9.48 -3.33
CA SER A 125 12.16 -8.56 -2.90
C SER A 125 12.01 -7.20 -3.55
N LYS A 126 12.66 -6.19 -2.97
CA LYS A 126 12.72 -4.83 -3.50
C LYS A 126 13.29 -4.79 -4.92
N GLU A 127 14.28 -5.62 -5.21
CA GLU A 127 14.95 -5.75 -6.49
C GLU A 127 14.01 -6.36 -7.54
N GLU A 128 13.20 -7.33 -7.17
CA GLU A 128 12.18 -7.93 -8.05
C GLU A 128 11.02 -6.98 -8.31
N LEU A 129 10.55 -6.26 -7.29
CA LEU A 129 9.53 -5.22 -7.44
C LEU A 129 9.97 -4.15 -8.44
N LYS A 130 11.22 -3.68 -8.36
CA LYS A 130 11.78 -2.66 -9.27
C LYS A 130 11.88 -3.11 -10.73
N LYS A 131 11.94 -4.42 -11.00
CA LYS A 131 11.95 -4.95 -12.37
C LYS A 131 10.57 -4.90 -13.04
N ARG A 132 9.50 -4.68 -12.27
CA ARG A 132 8.12 -4.61 -12.79
C ARG A 132 7.80 -3.17 -13.20
N GLU A 133 7.93 -2.87 -14.48
CA GLU A 133 7.67 -1.53 -15.04
C GLU A 133 6.30 -0.98 -14.66
N GLN A 134 5.27 -1.83 -14.65
CA GLN A 134 3.91 -1.46 -14.26
C GLN A 134 3.79 -0.95 -12.82
N LEU A 135 4.77 -1.22 -11.93
CA LEU A 135 4.74 -0.75 -10.54
C LEU A 135 5.52 0.55 -10.33
N HIS A 136 6.08 1.14 -11.39
CA HIS A 136 6.99 2.28 -11.29
C HIS A 136 6.43 3.43 -10.42
N TYR A 137 5.19 3.86 -10.68
CA TYR A 137 4.57 4.97 -9.94
C TYR A 137 4.23 4.60 -8.49
N ILE A 138 3.72 3.39 -8.26
CA ILE A 138 3.45 2.90 -6.91
C ILE A 138 4.74 2.89 -6.08
N LEU A 139 5.83 2.35 -6.62
CA LEU A 139 7.11 2.25 -5.91
C LEU A 139 7.79 3.61 -5.73
N ARG A 140 7.57 4.56 -6.64
CA ARG A 140 8.04 5.94 -6.48
C ARG A 140 7.41 6.63 -5.26
N ASP A 141 6.10 6.46 -5.08
CA ASP A 141 5.31 7.14 -4.04
C ASP A 141 5.01 6.25 -2.82
N SER A 142 5.75 5.15 -2.66
CA SER A 142 5.65 4.26 -1.50
C SER A 142 7.00 4.07 -0.83
N ILE A 143 7.00 3.96 0.49
CA ILE A 143 8.17 3.46 1.21
C ILE A 143 8.25 1.94 0.98
N VAL A 144 9.36 1.45 0.41
CA VAL A 144 9.60 0.01 0.23
C VAL A 144 10.56 -0.49 1.32
N LEU A 145 9.99 -1.24 2.26
CA LEU A 145 10.64 -1.83 3.44
C LEU A 145 11.15 -3.24 3.16
#